data_AF-A0A7Y5JZ34-F1
#
_entry.id   AF-A0A7Y5JZ34-F1
#
_cell.length_a   1.000
_cell.length_b   1.000
_cell.length_c   1.000
_cell.angle_alpha   90.00
_cell.angle_beta   90.00
_cell.angle_gamma   90.00
#
_symmetry.space_group_name_H-M   'P 1'
#
loop_
_entity.id
_entity.type
_entity.pdbx_description
1 polymer ?
#
loop_
_entity_poly.entity_id
_entity_poly.type
_entity_poly.pdbx_seq_one_letter_code
_entity_poly.pdbx_strand_id
1 'polypeptide(L)'
;MARTSHRVVIRGPHRGADARLLLVAVAALGCGHREKAVSDTATSGSRAPSPYVSEIPAWPAETSAFATDRTGRLPAALRSKVPSCGSSTPVVARDSIGPLYPGQPLPIVLGVCRDALRFWHWDDGSYLPALAVRLGDAIVVADLAGMTADDVVSRVIAIDGARTAEGVGPGSSLADLQRAYGAPTWRRNQCTVDAAFDSRPGLVARIAVASAGGAASCAEVRRYGDGPDFSRFPRGSRVEWIAAELGAAG
;
A
#
# COMPACT_ATOMS: atom_id res chain seq x y z
N MET A 1 -29.51 16.51 -38.08
CA MET A 1 -28.78 15.98 -36.91
C MET A 1 -27.42 15.49 -37.38
N ALA A 2 -26.36 16.29 -37.19
CA ALA A 2 -25.01 15.98 -37.67
C ALA A 2 -24.17 15.42 -36.52
N ARG A 3 -23.55 14.25 -36.72
CA ARG A 3 -22.60 13.65 -35.77
C ARG A 3 -21.19 14.12 -36.09
N THR A 4 -20.62 14.92 -35.20
CA THR A 4 -19.21 15.35 -35.26
C THR A 4 -18.33 14.25 -34.66
N SER A 5 -17.43 13.70 -35.46
CA SER A 5 -16.42 12.74 -35.00
C SER A 5 -15.15 13.49 -34.58
N HIS A 6 -14.75 13.36 -33.32
CA HIS A 6 -13.47 13.90 -32.83
C HIS A 6 -12.36 12.85 -32.99
N ARG A 7 -11.33 13.22 -33.74
CA ARG A 7 -10.12 12.43 -33.98
C ARG A 7 -9.11 12.77 -32.89
N VAL A 8 -8.78 11.81 -32.04
CA VAL A 8 -7.73 11.94 -31.02
C VAL A 8 -6.37 11.74 -31.70
N VAL A 9 -5.53 12.77 -31.67
CA VAL A 9 -4.14 12.72 -32.13
C VAL A 9 -3.26 12.52 -30.90
N ILE A 10 -2.65 11.33 -30.78
CA ILE A 10 -1.66 11.04 -29.74
C ILE A 10 -0.30 11.50 -30.28
N ARG A 11 0.26 12.56 -29.68
CA ARG A 11 1.66 12.97 -29.89
C ARG A 11 2.54 12.17 -28.93
N GLY A 12 3.43 11.34 -29.48
CA GLY A 12 4.45 10.61 -28.72
C GLY A 12 5.59 11.53 -28.26
N PRO A 13 6.29 11.18 -27.16
CA PRO A 13 7.40 11.98 -26.65
C PRO A 13 8.68 11.80 -27.49
N HIS A 14 9.38 12.92 -27.65
CA HIS A 14 10.66 13.07 -28.32
C HIS A 14 11.77 12.24 -27.64
N ARG A 15 12.57 11.56 -28.47
CA ARG A 15 13.86 10.96 -28.11
C ARG A 15 14.95 12.05 -28.06
N GLY A 16 15.71 12.09 -26.98
CA GLY A 16 17.07 12.65 -26.89
C GLY A 16 17.82 11.77 -25.89
N ALA A 17 18.68 10.86 -26.34
CA ALA A 17 20.10 11.07 -26.66
C ALA A 17 20.92 11.42 -25.41
N ASP A 18 21.55 10.39 -24.82
CA ASP A 18 22.96 10.41 -24.37
C ASP A 18 23.31 9.07 -23.69
N ALA A 19 23.67 8.08 -24.51
CA ALA A 19 24.27 6.84 -24.05
C ALA A 19 25.80 6.93 -24.21
N ARG A 20 26.51 7.24 -23.12
CA ARG A 20 27.98 7.11 -23.06
C ARG A 20 28.34 5.65 -22.82
N LEU A 21 28.76 5.01 -23.89
CA LEU A 21 29.41 3.70 -23.92
C LEU A 21 30.77 3.80 -23.20
N LEU A 22 30.96 3.05 -22.11
CA LEU A 22 32.27 2.82 -21.50
C LEU A 22 32.66 1.37 -21.81
N LEU A 23 33.50 1.20 -22.82
CA LEU A 23 34.26 -0.03 -23.04
C LEU A 23 35.27 -0.18 -21.91
N VAL A 24 35.20 -1.29 -21.17
CA VAL A 24 36.34 -1.78 -20.38
C VAL A 24 36.74 -3.13 -20.97
N ALA A 25 37.97 -3.16 -21.46
CA ALA A 25 38.60 -4.31 -22.08
C ALA A 25 39.02 -5.35 -21.04
N VAL A 26 39.00 -6.59 -21.53
CA VAL A 26 39.35 -7.86 -20.90
C VAL A 26 40.84 -7.94 -20.55
N ALA A 27 41.17 -8.55 -19.41
CA ALA A 27 42.45 -9.21 -19.20
C ALA A 27 42.20 -10.63 -18.65
N ALA A 28 42.60 -11.63 -19.43
CA ALA A 28 42.56 -13.05 -19.12
C ALA A 28 43.95 -13.53 -18.69
N LEU A 29 44.06 -14.11 -17.50
CA LEU A 29 45.14 -14.97 -16.98
C LEU A 29 44.48 -15.77 -15.83
N GLY A 30 44.59 -17.07 -15.64
CA GLY A 30 45.33 -18.15 -16.24
C GLY A 30 44.91 -19.48 -15.57
N CYS A 31 45.32 -20.59 -16.16
CA CYS A 31 44.98 -21.97 -15.81
C CYS A 31 45.42 -22.42 -14.39
N GLY A 32 44.74 -23.44 -13.85
CA GLY A 32 45.38 -24.37 -12.91
C GLY A 32 44.46 -25.18 -11.99
N HIS A 33 44.22 -26.45 -12.34
CA HIS A 33 44.08 -27.65 -11.49
C HIS A 33 43.27 -27.59 -10.17
N ARG A 34 42.34 -28.54 -9.99
CA ARG A 34 42.59 -29.90 -9.44
C ARG A 34 41.26 -30.54 -9.02
N GLU A 35 40.84 -31.58 -9.73
CA GLU A 35 39.78 -32.47 -9.26
C GLU A 35 40.26 -33.20 -8.00
N LYS A 36 39.51 -33.06 -6.91
CA LYS A 36 39.50 -34.00 -5.80
C LYS A 36 38.08 -34.51 -5.63
N ALA A 37 37.92 -35.82 -5.81
CA ALA A 37 36.75 -36.55 -5.40
C ALA A 37 36.51 -36.33 -3.91
N VAL A 38 35.35 -35.77 -3.56
CA VAL A 38 34.88 -35.66 -2.18
C VAL A 38 33.73 -36.64 -2.02
N SER A 39 33.94 -37.56 -1.10
CA SER A 39 33.05 -38.63 -0.67
C SER A 39 31.65 -38.14 -0.31
N ASP A 40 30.68 -38.93 -0.76
CA ASP A 40 29.29 -38.93 -0.32
C ASP A 40 29.20 -38.99 1.21
N THR A 41 28.96 -37.84 1.82
CA THR A 41 28.45 -37.77 3.19
C THR A 41 26.97 -37.48 3.09
N ALA A 42 26.15 -38.44 3.50
CA ALA A 42 24.70 -38.36 3.50
C ALA A 42 24.23 -37.15 4.33
N THR A 43 24.00 -36.02 3.65
CA THR A 43 23.33 -34.86 4.20
C THR A 43 21.87 -35.27 4.42
N SER A 44 21.53 -35.53 5.68
CA SER A 44 20.15 -35.64 6.16
C SER A 44 19.37 -34.47 5.56
N GLY A 45 18.51 -34.77 4.60
CA GLY A 45 17.83 -33.79 3.77
C GLY A 45 17.04 -32.83 4.63
N SER A 46 17.60 -31.64 4.87
CA SER A 46 16.86 -30.48 5.30
C SER A 46 15.86 -30.19 4.19
N ARG A 47 14.67 -30.78 4.29
CA ARG A 47 13.55 -30.55 3.39
C ARG A 47 13.33 -29.05 3.40
N ALA A 48 13.72 -28.38 2.31
CA ALA A 48 13.46 -26.96 2.14
C ALA A 48 11.98 -26.75 2.47
N PRO A 49 11.63 -25.79 3.36
CA PRO A 49 10.24 -25.54 3.69
C PRO A 49 9.47 -25.38 2.39
N SER A 50 8.43 -26.20 2.23
CA SER A 50 7.60 -26.19 1.04
C SER A 50 7.17 -24.74 0.79
N PRO A 51 7.29 -24.21 -0.44
CA PRO A 51 6.65 -22.94 -0.75
C PRO A 51 5.19 -23.10 -0.35
N TYR A 52 4.74 -22.30 0.61
CA TYR A 52 3.43 -22.41 1.19
C TYR A 52 2.42 -21.93 0.14
N VAL A 53 2.01 -22.84 -0.75
CA VAL A 53 0.96 -22.58 -1.74
C VAL A 53 -0.37 -22.84 -1.04
N SER A 54 -0.89 -21.81 -0.36
CA SER A 54 -2.29 -21.85 0.03
C SER A 54 -3.13 -21.77 -1.24
N GLU A 55 -4.08 -22.69 -1.41
CA GLU A 55 -5.17 -22.46 -2.36
C GLU A 55 -5.83 -21.12 -2.02
N ILE A 56 -6.01 -20.26 -3.03
CA ILE A 56 -6.69 -18.98 -2.87
C ILE A 56 -8.18 -19.25 -2.91
N PRO A 57 -8.92 -18.99 -1.81
CA PRO A 57 -10.36 -19.18 -1.85
C PRO A 57 -11.01 -18.08 -2.70
N ALA A 58 -12.21 -18.37 -3.21
CA ALA A 58 -12.93 -17.42 -4.05
C ALA A 58 -13.17 -16.06 -3.35
N TRP A 59 -13.13 -15.00 -4.15
CA TRP A 59 -13.52 -13.66 -3.73
C TRP A 59 -15.04 -13.55 -3.60
N PRO A 60 -15.55 -12.75 -2.63
CA PRO A 60 -16.98 -12.47 -2.55
C PRO A 60 -17.45 -11.75 -3.82
N ALA A 61 -18.73 -11.91 -4.14
CA ALA A 61 -19.37 -11.14 -5.21
C ALA A 61 -19.21 -9.63 -4.95
N GLU A 62 -18.92 -8.87 -6.01
CA GLU A 62 -18.80 -7.41 -5.98
C GLU A 62 -20.16 -6.77 -5.71
N THR A 63 -20.49 -6.68 -4.42
CA THR A 63 -21.75 -6.13 -3.93
C THR A 63 -21.46 -5.18 -2.77
N SER A 64 -22.37 -4.24 -2.52
CA SER A 64 -22.22 -3.27 -1.43
C SER A 64 -22.11 -3.93 -0.04
N ALA A 65 -22.58 -5.17 0.12
CA ALA A 65 -22.46 -5.92 1.37
C ALA A 65 -21.01 -6.28 1.73
N PHE A 66 -20.12 -6.31 0.74
CA PHE A 66 -18.71 -6.67 0.88
C PHE A 66 -17.80 -5.56 0.40
N ALA A 67 -18.31 -4.33 0.30
CA ALA A 67 -17.53 -3.20 -0.16
C ALA A 67 -17.38 -2.14 0.94
N THR A 68 -16.21 -1.49 1.01
CA THR A 68 -16.10 -0.27 1.82
C THR A 68 -16.82 0.87 1.12
N ASP A 69 -17.30 1.83 1.91
CA ASP A 69 -17.80 3.07 1.34
C ASP A 69 -16.64 3.95 0.80
N ARG A 70 -17.00 5.09 0.21
CA ARG A 70 -16.04 6.03 -0.38
C ARG A 70 -15.02 6.62 0.59
N THR A 71 -15.24 6.49 1.90
CA THR A 71 -14.29 6.99 2.92
C THR A 71 -13.17 5.99 3.19
N GLY A 72 -13.23 4.79 2.58
CA GLY A 72 -12.26 3.71 2.82
C GLY A 72 -12.37 3.10 4.22
N ARG A 73 -13.39 3.48 5.00
CA ARG A 73 -13.66 2.88 6.30
C ARG A 73 -14.36 1.56 6.13
N LEU A 74 -13.94 0.57 6.92
CA LEU A 74 -14.71 -0.66 7.07
C LEU A 74 -16.00 -0.36 7.84
N PRO A 75 -17.19 -0.59 7.26
CA PRO A 75 -18.45 -0.51 7.98
C PRO A 75 -18.43 -1.40 9.22
N ALA A 76 -19.14 -1.01 10.28
CA ALA A 76 -19.14 -1.74 11.56
C ALA A 76 -19.45 -3.24 11.39
N ALA A 77 -20.35 -3.60 10.46
CA ALA A 77 -20.72 -4.98 10.14
C ALA A 77 -19.59 -5.81 9.48
N LEU A 78 -18.69 -5.19 8.72
CA LEU A 78 -17.49 -5.85 8.20
C LEU A 78 -16.37 -5.85 9.24
N ARG A 79 -16.23 -4.73 9.97
CA ARG A 79 -15.22 -4.56 11.02
C ARG A 79 -15.33 -5.63 12.11
N SER A 80 -16.55 -6.04 12.49
CA SER A 80 -16.77 -7.11 13.48
C SER A 80 -16.38 -8.51 12.96
N LYS A 81 -16.27 -8.69 11.64
CA LYS A 81 -15.89 -9.95 10.99
C LYS A 81 -14.39 -10.05 10.71
N VAL A 82 -13.62 -9.00 10.99
CA VAL A 82 -12.16 -9.02 10.78
C VAL A 82 -11.53 -10.02 11.76
N PRO A 83 -10.89 -11.10 11.27
CA PRO A 83 -10.29 -12.12 12.12
C PRO A 83 -9.05 -11.59 12.83
N SER A 84 -8.75 -12.12 14.01
CA SER A 84 -7.48 -11.88 14.70
C SER A 84 -6.42 -12.87 14.21
N CYS A 85 -5.27 -12.35 13.80
CA CYS A 85 -4.17 -13.12 13.20
C CYS A 85 -2.86 -12.96 13.99
N GLY A 86 -2.89 -12.23 15.10
CA GLY A 86 -1.76 -12.01 15.98
C GLY A 86 -2.17 -11.20 17.21
N SER A 87 -1.44 -11.35 18.32
CA SER A 87 -1.74 -10.66 19.58
C SER A 87 -1.05 -9.31 19.73
N SER A 88 -0.04 -9.03 18.93
CA SER A 88 0.78 -7.82 19.06
C SER A 88 0.35 -6.76 18.06
N THR A 89 0.10 -5.54 18.54
CA THR A 89 -0.17 -4.37 17.70
C THR A 89 1.11 -3.98 16.96
N PRO A 90 1.15 -4.02 15.62
CA PRO A 90 2.34 -3.71 14.86
C PRO A 90 2.65 -2.22 14.85
N VAL A 91 3.93 -1.89 14.70
CA VAL A 91 4.38 -0.54 14.38
C VAL A 91 4.25 -0.32 12.87
N VAL A 92 3.77 0.86 12.49
CA VAL A 92 3.78 1.32 11.10
C VAL A 92 5.18 1.81 10.77
N ALA A 93 5.85 1.09 9.88
CA ALA A 93 7.14 1.48 9.32
C ALA A 93 6.96 2.17 7.96
N ARG A 94 8.07 2.53 7.32
CA ARG A 94 8.09 3.22 6.03
C ARG A 94 7.45 2.38 4.91
N ASP A 95 7.74 1.08 4.91
CA ASP A 95 7.46 0.14 3.83
C ASP A 95 6.60 -1.05 4.29
N SER A 96 6.16 -1.04 5.55
CA SER A 96 5.49 -2.18 6.15
C SER A 96 4.60 -1.78 7.32
N ILE A 97 3.62 -2.62 7.62
CA ILE A 97 2.82 -2.58 8.84
C ILE A 97 2.90 -3.97 9.47
N GLY A 98 3.85 -4.13 10.39
CA GLY A 98 4.17 -5.43 10.97
C GLY A 98 4.64 -6.42 9.89
N PRO A 99 4.04 -7.62 9.79
CA PRO A 99 4.44 -8.65 8.83
C PRO A 99 3.95 -8.40 7.39
N LEU A 100 3.15 -7.35 7.18
CA LEU A 100 2.54 -7.03 5.88
C LEU A 100 3.28 -5.88 5.21
N TYR A 101 3.60 -6.03 3.93
CA TYR A 101 4.27 -4.99 3.15
C TYR A 101 3.84 -5.02 1.68
N PRO A 102 3.85 -3.88 0.98
CA PRO A 102 3.62 -3.83 -0.46
C PRO A 102 4.64 -4.64 -1.26
N GLY A 103 4.20 -5.30 -2.33
CA GLY A 103 4.96 -6.25 -3.13
C GLY A 103 4.92 -7.69 -2.62
N GLN A 104 4.32 -7.93 -1.44
CA GLN A 104 4.16 -9.28 -0.89
C GLN A 104 3.16 -10.10 -1.73
N PRO A 105 3.48 -11.33 -2.14
CA PRO A 105 2.54 -12.19 -2.86
C PRO A 105 1.34 -12.58 -2.00
N LEU A 106 0.16 -12.68 -2.60
CA LEU A 106 -1.09 -13.05 -1.91
C LEU A 106 -0.98 -14.34 -1.06
N PRO A 107 -0.35 -15.45 -1.53
CA PRO A 107 -0.20 -16.65 -0.71
C PRO A 107 0.60 -16.42 0.58
N ILE A 108 1.55 -15.49 0.58
CA ILE A 108 2.34 -15.16 1.77
C ILE A 108 1.48 -14.40 2.78
N VAL A 109 0.63 -13.46 2.32
CA VAL A 109 -0.34 -12.76 3.19
C VAL A 109 -1.30 -13.76 3.83
N LEU A 110 -1.82 -14.71 3.06
CA LEU A 110 -2.70 -15.77 3.56
C LEU A 110 -1.96 -16.77 4.47
N GLY A 111 -0.64 -16.91 4.32
CA GLY A 111 0.20 -17.64 5.27
C GLY A 111 0.29 -16.96 6.64
N VAL A 112 0.27 -15.62 6.68
CA VAL A 112 0.18 -14.84 7.94
C VAL A 112 -1.21 -14.96 8.55
N CYS A 113 -2.26 -14.88 7.73
CA CYS A 113 -3.62 -15.05 8.19
C CYS A 113 -4.52 -15.78 7.19
N ARG A 114 -4.73 -17.07 7.43
CA ARG A 114 -5.52 -17.94 6.56
C ARG A 114 -6.97 -17.45 6.40
N ASP A 115 -7.53 -16.95 7.49
CA ASP A 115 -8.94 -16.57 7.57
C ASP A 115 -9.19 -15.09 7.26
N ALA A 116 -8.17 -14.36 6.74
CA ALA A 116 -8.27 -12.94 6.41
C ALA A 116 -9.58 -12.59 5.69
N LEU A 117 -10.25 -11.53 6.13
CA LEU A 117 -11.52 -11.09 5.57
C LEU A 117 -11.28 -10.56 4.15
N ARG A 118 -11.84 -11.22 3.15
CA ARG A 118 -11.83 -10.77 1.75
C ARG A 118 -13.00 -9.81 1.50
N PHE A 119 -12.74 -8.67 0.89
CA PHE A 119 -13.75 -7.64 0.58
C PHE A 119 -13.26 -6.69 -0.53
N TRP A 120 -14.16 -5.89 -1.10
CA TRP A 120 -13.84 -4.91 -2.13
C TRP A 120 -13.58 -3.53 -1.52
N HIS A 121 -12.37 -3.01 -1.68
CA HIS A 121 -12.04 -1.65 -1.24
C HIS A 121 -12.28 -0.66 -2.37
N TRP A 122 -13.17 0.31 -2.17
CA TRP A 122 -13.33 1.41 -3.12
C TRP A 122 -12.22 2.45 -2.94
N ASP A 123 -11.37 2.61 -3.95
CA ASP A 123 -10.39 3.69 -4.01
C ASP A 123 -10.36 4.31 -5.42
N ASP A 124 -10.36 5.63 -5.47
CA ASP A 124 -10.28 6.43 -6.72
C ASP A 124 -11.20 5.98 -7.88
N GLY A 125 -12.47 5.70 -7.58
CA GLY A 125 -13.41 5.35 -8.65
C GLY A 125 -13.39 3.89 -9.08
N SER A 126 -12.62 3.03 -8.42
CA SER A 126 -12.51 1.61 -8.72
C SER A 126 -12.61 0.76 -7.45
N TYR A 127 -13.13 -0.47 -7.59
CA TYR A 127 -13.05 -1.48 -6.55
C TYR A 127 -11.78 -2.31 -6.72
N LEU A 128 -10.99 -2.38 -5.65
CA LEU A 128 -9.81 -3.21 -5.54
C LEU A 128 -10.11 -4.41 -4.64
N PRO A 129 -9.60 -5.61 -4.98
CA PRO A 129 -9.63 -6.73 -4.05
C PRO A 129 -8.77 -6.40 -2.82
N ALA A 130 -9.31 -6.59 -1.62
CA ALA A 130 -8.62 -6.28 -0.37
C ALA A 130 -8.82 -7.35 0.72
N LEU A 131 -7.79 -7.52 1.55
CA LEU A 131 -7.81 -8.37 2.73
C LEU A 131 -7.81 -7.50 3.99
N ALA A 132 -8.62 -7.85 4.99
CA ALA A 132 -8.56 -7.23 6.30
C ALA A 132 -8.21 -8.25 7.38
N VAL A 133 -7.30 -7.85 8.27
CA VAL A 133 -6.83 -8.65 9.41
C VAL A 133 -6.72 -7.78 10.65
N ARG A 134 -6.85 -8.40 11.83
CA ARG A 134 -6.56 -7.77 13.11
C ARG A 134 -5.24 -8.31 13.65
N LEU A 135 -4.32 -7.41 14.00
CA LEU A 135 -3.02 -7.70 14.60
C LEU A 135 -2.92 -6.91 15.91
N GLY A 136 -3.10 -7.59 17.04
CA GLY A 136 -3.34 -6.93 18.32
C GLY A 136 -4.59 -6.05 18.25
N ASP A 137 -4.43 -4.76 18.55
CA ASP A 137 -5.50 -3.76 18.47
C ASP A 137 -5.64 -3.12 17.08
N ALA A 138 -4.68 -3.38 16.18
CA ALA A 138 -4.70 -2.79 14.85
C ALA A 138 -5.64 -3.53 13.90
N ILE A 139 -6.35 -2.78 13.06
CA ILE A 139 -6.98 -3.34 11.86
C ILE A 139 -6.19 -2.88 10.65
N VAL A 140 -5.65 -3.85 9.93
CA VAL A 140 -4.82 -3.65 8.75
C VAL A 140 -5.57 -4.17 7.52
N VAL A 141 -5.58 -3.36 6.47
CA VAL A 141 -6.13 -3.68 5.15
C VAL A 141 -4.96 -3.80 4.18
N ALA A 142 -4.92 -4.86 3.39
CA ALA A 142 -3.98 -5.03 2.29
C ALA A 142 -4.75 -4.99 0.97
N ASP A 143 -4.52 -3.95 0.18
CA ASP A 143 -5.05 -3.85 -1.18
C ASP A 143 -4.19 -4.71 -2.10
N LEU A 144 -4.83 -5.41 -3.03
CA LEU A 144 -4.18 -6.33 -3.96
C LEU A 144 -4.28 -5.78 -5.38
N ALA A 145 -3.26 -6.06 -6.19
CA ALA A 145 -3.26 -5.73 -7.62
C ALA A 145 -4.25 -6.59 -8.44
N GLY A 146 -4.69 -7.73 -7.87
CA GLY A 146 -5.62 -8.66 -8.50
C GLY A 146 -6.04 -9.77 -7.53
N MET A 147 -6.57 -10.87 -8.07
CA MET A 147 -7.19 -11.97 -7.31
C MET A 147 -6.49 -13.33 -7.49
N THR A 148 -5.38 -13.36 -8.21
CA THR A 148 -4.61 -14.57 -8.55
C THR A 148 -3.44 -14.80 -7.58
N ALA A 149 -2.81 -15.98 -7.65
CA ALA A 149 -1.69 -16.34 -6.76
C ALA A 149 -0.44 -15.50 -6.98
N ASP A 150 -0.26 -15.02 -8.20
CA ASP A 150 0.89 -14.20 -8.60
C ASP A 150 0.63 -12.71 -8.33
N ASP A 151 -0.59 -12.33 -7.96
CA ASP A 151 -0.90 -10.97 -7.58
C ASP A 151 -0.28 -10.62 -6.23
N VAL A 152 0.11 -9.35 -6.13
CA VAL A 152 0.82 -8.79 -4.99
C VAL A 152 -0.02 -7.77 -4.26
N VAL A 153 0.34 -7.55 -3.01
CA VAL A 153 -0.14 -6.40 -2.22
C VAL A 153 0.36 -5.12 -2.87
N SER A 154 -0.54 -4.23 -3.30
CA SER A 154 -0.19 -2.92 -3.84
C SER A 154 0.02 -1.89 -2.73
N ARG A 155 -0.72 -2.04 -1.62
CA ARG A 155 -0.71 -1.11 -0.48
C ARG A 155 -1.13 -1.81 0.80
N VAL A 156 -0.56 -1.42 1.93
CA VAL A 156 -0.96 -1.88 3.27
C VAL A 156 -1.37 -0.68 4.09
N ILE A 157 -2.60 -0.70 4.63
CA ILE A 157 -3.25 0.42 5.31
C ILE A 157 -3.57 0.02 6.75
N ALA A 158 -3.14 0.80 7.73
CA ALA A 158 -3.65 0.75 9.08
C ALA A 158 -4.84 1.70 9.21
N ILE A 159 -6.04 1.14 9.32
CA ILE A 159 -7.28 1.92 9.51
C ILE A 159 -7.65 2.09 10.99
N ASP A 160 -6.99 1.36 11.89
CA ASP A 160 -7.09 1.57 13.33
C ASP A 160 -5.90 0.97 14.10
N GLY A 161 -5.71 1.43 15.34
CA GLY A 161 -4.84 0.85 16.38
C GLY A 161 -3.34 0.99 16.16
N ALA A 162 -2.84 0.73 14.94
CA ALA A 162 -1.41 0.80 14.64
C ALA A 162 -0.91 2.25 14.60
N ARG A 163 0.32 2.43 15.07
CA ARG A 163 1.01 3.73 15.11
C ARG A 163 2.45 3.57 14.65
N THR A 164 3.03 4.65 14.17
CA THR A 164 4.46 4.74 13.85
C THR A 164 5.28 4.85 15.13
N ALA A 165 6.61 4.80 15.03
CA ALA A 165 7.50 4.96 16.18
C ALA A 165 7.34 6.33 16.88
N GLU A 166 6.93 7.35 16.13
CA GLU A 166 6.63 8.71 16.58
C GLU A 166 5.22 8.83 17.21
N GLY A 167 4.46 7.73 17.27
CA GLY A 167 3.11 7.71 17.83
C GLY A 167 2.02 8.20 16.87
N VAL A 168 2.34 8.43 15.60
CA VAL A 168 1.38 8.89 14.59
C VAL A 168 0.61 7.70 14.01
N GLY A 169 -0.71 7.83 13.90
CA GLY A 169 -1.57 6.81 13.30
C GLY A 169 -3.00 7.33 13.15
N PRO A 170 -3.98 6.44 12.90
CA PRO A 170 -5.39 6.81 12.86
C PRO A 170 -5.81 7.65 14.07
N GLY A 171 -6.54 8.75 13.81
CA GLY A 171 -7.02 9.71 14.79
C GLY A 171 -6.02 10.81 15.21
N SER A 172 -4.73 10.66 14.90
CA SER A 172 -3.71 11.70 15.17
C SER A 172 -4.04 13.01 14.45
N SER A 173 -3.64 14.14 15.04
CA SER A 173 -3.89 15.45 14.43
C SER A 173 -2.93 15.70 13.25
N LEU A 174 -3.30 16.62 12.35
CA LEU A 174 -2.37 17.07 11.31
C LEU A 174 -1.10 17.70 11.91
N ALA A 175 -1.21 18.36 13.07
CA ALA A 175 -0.06 18.94 13.75
C ALA A 175 0.93 17.87 14.26
N ASP A 176 0.43 16.71 14.73
CA ASP A 176 1.29 15.59 15.14
C ASP A 176 2.03 14.99 13.96
N LEU A 177 1.31 14.82 12.83
CA LEU A 177 1.87 14.33 11.58
C LEU A 177 2.98 15.27 11.05
N GLN A 178 2.73 16.59 11.05
CA GLN A 178 3.72 17.61 10.65
C GLN A 178 4.91 17.66 11.60
N ARG A 179 4.71 17.50 12.91
CA ARG A 179 5.79 17.45 13.89
C ARG A 179 6.70 16.23 13.69
N ALA A 180 6.11 15.08 13.34
CA ALA A 180 6.85 13.84 13.14
C ALA A 180 7.68 13.84 11.84
N TYR A 181 7.12 14.35 10.74
CA TYR A 181 7.68 14.13 9.40
C TYR A 181 7.99 15.41 8.61
N GLY A 182 7.65 16.58 9.15
CA GLY A 182 7.78 17.85 8.46
C GLY A 182 6.58 18.14 7.54
N ALA A 183 6.79 19.06 6.60
CA ALA A 183 5.77 19.44 5.64
C ALA A 183 5.50 18.29 4.64
N PRO A 184 4.24 17.82 4.51
CA PRO A 184 3.91 16.86 3.46
C PRO A 184 3.80 17.50 2.09
N THR A 185 3.96 16.67 1.06
CA THR A 185 3.38 16.90 -0.26
C THR A 185 1.96 16.37 -0.26
N TRP A 186 0.99 17.23 -0.55
CA TRP A 186 -0.41 16.87 -0.62
C TRP A 186 -0.76 16.29 -1.98
N ARG A 187 -1.47 15.16 -1.96
CA ARG A 187 -2.02 14.47 -3.13
C ARG A 187 -3.53 14.43 -3.00
N ARG A 188 -4.24 15.14 -3.86
CA ARG A 188 -5.68 15.08 -3.94
C ARG A 188 -6.07 13.91 -4.83
N ASN A 189 -6.98 13.10 -4.32
CA ASN A 189 -7.72 12.13 -5.10
C ASN A 189 -9.20 12.59 -5.15
N GLN A 190 -10.04 12.08 -6.07
CA GLN A 190 -11.34 12.64 -6.48
C GLN A 190 -12.17 13.29 -5.36
N CYS A 191 -12.20 12.67 -4.17
CA CYS A 191 -12.87 13.17 -2.97
C CYS A 191 -12.07 12.99 -1.67
N THR A 192 -10.76 12.76 -1.73
CA THR A 192 -9.90 12.55 -0.55
C THR A 192 -8.60 13.35 -0.68
N VAL A 193 -7.89 13.51 0.43
CA VAL A 193 -6.56 14.12 0.45
C VAL A 193 -5.61 13.21 1.19
N ASP A 194 -4.48 12.93 0.57
CA ASP A 194 -3.40 12.14 1.11
C ASP A 194 -2.16 13.01 1.33
N ALA A 195 -1.48 12.79 2.45
CA ALA A 195 -0.21 13.41 2.81
C ALA A 195 0.93 12.42 2.53
N ALA A 196 1.87 12.80 1.67
CA ALA A 196 3.10 12.06 1.42
C ALA A 196 4.32 12.83 1.96
N PHE A 197 5.37 12.12 2.37
CA PHE A 197 6.52 12.74 3.05
C PHE A 197 7.84 12.33 2.41
N ASP A 198 8.66 13.30 2.02
CA ASP A 198 10.00 13.04 1.47
C ASP A 198 10.93 12.41 2.51
N SER A 199 10.72 12.74 3.79
CA SER A 199 11.42 12.15 4.94
C SER A 199 11.04 10.69 5.18
N ARG A 200 9.91 10.22 4.65
CA ARG A 200 9.40 8.85 4.76
C ARG A 200 8.79 8.36 3.43
N PRO A 201 9.60 8.16 2.36
CA PRO A 201 9.03 7.79 1.06
C PRO A 201 8.31 6.44 1.11
N GLY A 202 7.10 6.36 0.56
CA GLY A 202 6.24 5.18 0.66
C GLY A 202 5.24 5.23 1.82
N LEU A 203 5.44 6.12 2.79
CA LEU A 203 4.45 6.38 3.83
C LEU A 203 3.45 7.43 3.34
N VAL A 204 2.16 7.09 3.38
CA VAL A 204 1.06 7.96 2.98
C VAL A 204 0.03 8.02 4.11
N ALA A 205 -0.49 9.19 4.43
CA ALA A 205 -1.57 9.34 5.41
C ALA A 205 -2.79 9.98 4.77
N ARG A 206 -3.94 9.30 4.77
CA ARG A 206 -5.21 9.89 4.35
C ARG A 206 -5.73 10.81 5.44
N ILE A 207 -6.16 12.01 5.05
CA ILE A 207 -6.63 13.03 5.97
C ILE A 207 -8.14 13.16 5.91
N ALA A 208 -8.77 12.96 7.07
CA ALA A 208 -10.14 13.37 7.31
C ALA A 208 -10.15 14.90 7.48
N VAL A 209 -10.61 15.61 6.45
CA VAL A 209 -10.72 17.08 6.48
C VAL A 209 -11.90 17.47 7.36
N ALA A 210 -11.65 18.30 8.37
CA ALA A 210 -12.71 18.81 9.23
C ALA A 210 -13.56 19.87 8.52
N SER A 211 -14.89 19.76 8.62
CA SER A 211 -15.85 20.79 8.19
C SER A 211 -16.82 21.15 9.33
N ALA A 212 -17.46 22.32 9.24
CA ALA A 212 -18.35 22.87 10.27
C ALA A 212 -19.56 21.97 10.58
N GLY A 213 -19.89 21.02 9.70
CA GLY A 213 -20.98 20.04 9.86
C GLY A 213 -20.51 18.58 9.95
N GLY A 214 -19.21 18.31 10.15
CA GLY A 214 -18.67 16.95 10.20
C GLY A 214 -17.64 16.68 9.10
N ALA A 215 -17.79 15.56 8.39
CA ALA A 215 -16.89 15.18 7.29
C ALA A 215 -17.04 16.14 6.11
N ALA A 216 -15.91 16.60 5.55
CA ALA A 216 -15.92 17.44 4.37
C ALA A 216 -16.56 16.71 3.17
N SER A 217 -17.39 17.44 2.43
CA SER A 217 -17.92 17.00 1.14
C SER A 217 -16.81 16.92 0.09
N CYS A 218 -17.04 16.13 -0.96
CA CYS A 218 -16.13 16.06 -2.10
C CYS A 218 -15.87 17.44 -2.74
N ALA A 219 -16.88 18.32 -2.78
CA ALA A 219 -16.74 19.67 -3.30
C ALA A 219 -15.82 20.54 -2.43
N GLU A 220 -15.85 20.37 -1.10
CA GLU A 220 -14.92 21.05 -0.20
C GLU A 220 -13.51 20.49 -0.34
N VAL A 221 -13.36 19.15 -0.41
CA VAL A 221 -12.05 18.51 -0.61
C VAL A 221 -11.37 18.98 -1.90
N ARG A 222 -12.12 19.16 -2.99
CA ARG A 222 -11.60 19.66 -4.26
C ARG A 222 -11.06 21.09 -4.22
N ARG A 223 -11.38 21.87 -3.19
CA ARG A 223 -10.82 23.21 -2.99
C ARG A 223 -9.38 23.17 -2.49
N TYR A 224 -8.93 22.04 -1.96
CA TYR A 224 -7.52 21.83 -1.65
C TYR A 224 -6.79 21.46 -2.94
N GLY A 225 -5.68 22.16 -3.21
CA GLY A 225 -4.80 21.88 -4.33
C GLY A 225 -3.87 20.70 -4.05
N ASP A 226 -3.09 20.32 -5.06
CA ASP A 226 -1.93 19.46 -4.90
C ASP A 226 -0.69 20.32 -4.57
N GLY A 227 0.33 19.73 -3.96
CA GLY A 227 1.62 20.38 -3.73
C GLY A 227 1.86 20.80 -2.27
N PRO A 228 2.72 21.81 -2.02
CA PRO A 228 3.26 22.11 -0.69
C PRO A 228 2.57 23.28 0.05
N ASP A 229 1.55 23.97 -0.50
CA ASP A 229 0.84 25.03 0.24
C ASP A 229 -0.38 24.48 0.96
N PHE A 230 -0.38 24.62 2.28
CA PHE A 230 -1.35 24.05 3.20
C PHE A 230 -1.83 25.00 4.27
N SER A 231 -1.58 26.31 4.08
CA SER A 231 -2.09 27.37 4.97
C SER A 231 -3.62 27.35 5.15
N ARG A 232 -4.33 26.58 4.31
CA ARG A 232 -5.79 26.51 4.24
C ARG A 232 -6.39 25.25 4.89
N PHE A 233 -5.59 24.29 5.37
CA PHE A 233 -6.14 23.09 6.00
C PHE A 233 -6.81 23.42 7.34
N PRO A 234 -8.05 22.98 7.58
CA PRO A 234 -8.73 23.18 8.85
C PRO A 234 -7.94 22.52 9.99
N ARG A 235 -7.71 23.26 11.09
CA ARG A 235 -6.97 22.76 12.27
C ARG A 235 -7.55 21.50 12.90
N GLY A 236 -8.85 21.25 12.70
CA GLY A 236 -9.54 20.07 13.19
C GLY A 236 -9.30 18.79 12.38
N SER A 237 -8.56 18.87 11.27
CA SER A 237 -8.30 17.73 10.38
C SER A 237 -7.41 16.68 11.06
N ARG A 238 -7.65 15.41 10.74
CA ARG A 238 -7.00 14.26 11.40
C ARG A 238 -6.55 13.22 10.40
N VAL A 239 -5.61 12.39 10.80
CA VAL A 239 -5.26 11.16 10.09
C VAL A 239 -6.45 10.22 10.16
N GLU A 240 -7.02 9.88 9.02
CA GLU A 240 -8.06 8.86 8.89
C GLU A 240 -7.43 7.47 8.92
N TRP A 241 -6.41 7.27 8.08
CA TRP A 241 -5.59 6.07 8.08
C TRP A 241 -4.18 6.39 7.63
N ILE A 242 -3.26 5.45 7.85
CA ILE A 242 -1.88 5.52 7.36
C ILE A 242 -1.55 4.27 6.56
N ALA A 243 -0.80 4.42 5.48
CA ALA A 243 -0.46 3.33 4.58
C ALA A 243 1.03 3.30 4.26
N ALA A 244 1.54 2.09 4.08
CA ALA A 244 2.75 1.82 3.34
C ALA A 244 2.36 1.47 1.90
N GLU A 245 2.95 2.15 0.93
CA GLU A 245 2.78 1.94 -0.50
C GLU A 245 4.09 1.48 -1.13
N LEU A 246 4.02 0.74 -2.24
CA LEU A 246 5.15 0.59 -3.15
C LEU A 246 5.54 2.01 -3.58
N GLY A 247 6.65 2.54 -3.04
CA GLY A 247 7.14 3.84 -3.46
C GLY A 247 7.27 3.85 -4.98
N ALA A 248 6.81 4.92 -5.63
CA ALA A 248 7.28 5.19 -6.99
C ALA A 248 8.80 5.19 -6.90
N ALA A 249 9.47 4.22 -7.53
CA ALA A 249 10.92 4.20 -7.60
C ALA A 249 11.34 5.57 -8.13
N GLY A 250 11.97 6.37 -7.26
CA GLY A 250 12.47 7.70 -7.61
C GLY A 250 13.57 7.61 -8.65
#